data_AF-A0A427N687-F1
#
_entry.id   AF-A0A427N687-F1
#
_cell.length_a   1.000
_cell.length_b   1.000
_cell.length_c   1.000
_cell.angle_alpha   90.00
_cell.angle_beta   90.00
_cell.angle_gamma   90.00
#
_symmetry.space_group_name_H-M   'P 1'
#
loop_
_entity.id
_entity.type
_entity.pdbx_description
1 polymer ?
#
loop_
_entity_poly.entity_id
_entity_poly.type
_entity_poly.pdbx_seq_one_letter_code
_entity_poly.pdbx_strand_id
1 'polypeptide(L)' 'MTLEEKEILKALAWMCEQYISQGNGYLNHKAMYAGELAVEVLAAYGLVEPAPLGGRWTNKGMLLLDDSSGFSF' A
#
# COMPACT_ATOMS: atom_id res chain seq x y z
N MET A 1 -12.46 -5.29 8.25
CA MET A 1 -12.11 -5.58 6.85
C MET A 1 -12.59 -6.99 6.57
N THR A 2 -13.44 -7.16 5.57
CA THR A 2 -13.86 -8.48 5.08
C THR A 2 -12.69 -9.19 4.38
N LEU A 3 -12.84 -10.47 4.04
CA LEU A 3 -11.82 -11.20 3.28
C LEU A 3 -11.60 -10.58 1.90
N GLU A 4 -12.69 -10.26 1.19
CA GLU A 4 -12.66 -9.63 -0.12
C GLU A 4 -11.96 -8.26 -0.08
N GLU A 5 -12.32 -7.41 0.89
CA GLU A 5 -11.65 -6.12 1.09
C GLU A 5 -10.14 -6.30 1.34
N LYS A 6 -9.76 -7.33 2.12
CA LYS A 6 -8.35 -7.65 2.39
C LYS A 6 -7.60 -8.04 1.11
N GLU A 7 -8.21 -8.87 0.26
CA GLU A 7 -7.61 -9.29 -1.02
C GLU A 7 -7.41 -8.10 -1.97
N ILE A 8 -8.43 -7.23 -2.08
CA ILE A 8 -8.37 -6.01 -2.90
C ILE A 8 -7.27 -5.07 -2.39
N LEU A 9 -7.24 -4.80 -1.08
CA LEU A 9 -6.24 -3.90 -0.48
C LEU A 9 -4.83 -4.47 -0.57
N LYS A 10 -4.69 -5.80 -0.50
CA LYS A 10 -3.40 -6.47 -0.70
C LYS A 10 -2.91 -6.33 -2.14
N ALA A 11 -3.78 -6.50 -3.13
CA ALA A 11 -3.44 -6.27 -4.53
C ALA A 11 -3.01 -4.81 -4.77
N LEU A 12 -3.74 -3.84 -4.21
CA LEU A 12 -3.38 -2.43 -4.28
C LEU A 12 -2.04 -2.14 -3.58
N ALA A 13 -1.81 -2.75 -2.42
CA ALA A 13 -0.58 -2.57 -1.65
C ALA A 13 0.64 -3.11 -2.42
N TRP A 14 0.54 -4.29 -3.03
CA TRP A 14 1.61 -4.85 -3.87
C TRP A 14 1.87 -4.02 -5.13
N MET A 15 0.84 -3.50 -5.78
CA MET A 15 1.00 -2.53 -6.88
C MET A 15 1.76 -1.29 -6.41
N CYS A 16 1.44 -0.77 -5.23
CA CYS A 16 2.16 0.39 -4.69
C CYS A 16 3.62 0.04 -4.38
N GLU A 17 3.85 -1.11 -3.76
CA GLU A 17 5.20 -1.57 -3.43
C GLU A 17 6.05 -1.73 -4.69
N GLN A 18 5.49 -2.29 -5.76
CA GLN A 18 6.23 -2.52 -7.01
C GLN A 18 6.57 -1.23 -7.77
N TYR A 19 5.66 -0.26 -7.83
CA TYR A 19 5.78 0.88 -8.76
C TYR A 19 6.12 2.22 -8.12
N ILE A 20 5.77 2.40 -6.85
CA ILE A 20 5.93 3.68 -6.15
C ILE A 20 6.70 3.58 -4.84
N SER A 21 7.12 2.39 -4.40
CA SER A 21 8.04 2.24 -3.28
C SER A 21 9.42 2.83 -3.58
N GLN A 22 10.05 3.37 -2.55
CA GLN A 22 11.46 3.75 -2.54
C GLN A 22 12.36 2.69 -1.88
N GLY A 23 11.83 1.52 -1.49
CA GLY A 23 12.57 0.43 -0.87
C GLY A 23 12.97 0.67 0.60
N ASN A 24 12.49 1.76 1.20
CA ASN A 24 12.77 2.16 2.60
C ASN A 24 11.48 2.29 3.43
N GLY A 25 10.41 1.64 2.99
CA GLY A 25 9.07 1.75 3.57
C GLY A 25 8.30 3.02 3.20
N TYR A 26 8.86 3.87 2.33
CA TYR A 26 8.19 5.06 1.81
C TYR A 26 7.59 4.79 0.42
N LEU A 27 6.33 5.15 0.25
CA LEU A 27 5.65 5.24 -1.04
C LEU A 27 5.73 6.69 -1.53
N ASN A 28 6.25 6.89 -2.74
CA ASN A 28 6.27 8.20 -3.41
C ASN A 28 5.31 8.16 -4.59
N HIS A 29 4.18 8.86 -4.51
CA HIS A 29 3.18 8.83 -5.57
C HIS A 29 3.62 9.57 -6.86
N LYS A 30 4.77 10.25 -6.86
CA LYS A 30 5.38 10.95 -8.02
C LYS A 30 4.44 11.94 -8.72
N ALA A 31 3.57 12.60 -7.96
CA ALA A 31 2.48 13.45 -8.49
C ALA A 31 1.57 12.75 -9.53
N MET A 32 1.51 11.42 -9.49
CA MET A 32 0.59 10.63 -10.31
C MET A 32 -0.75 10.52 -9.59
N TYR A 33 -1.82 10.95 -10.24
CA TYR A 33 -3.18 10.90 -9.67
C TYR A 33 -3.56 9.51 -9.15
N ALA A 34 -3.21 8.45 -9.89
CA ALA A 34 -3.45 7.07 -9.45
C ALA A 34 -2.68 6.71 -8.18
N GLY A 35 -1.46 7.22 -8.02
CA GLY A 35 -0.65 7.01 -6.82
C GLY A 35 -1.19 7.78 -5.61
N GLU A 36 -1.65 9.01 -5.82
CA GLU A 36 -2.30 9.81 -4.78
C GLU A 36 -3.55 9.11 -4.25
N LEU A 37 -4.42 8.67 -5.15
CA LEU A 37 -5.63 7.92 -4.79
C LEU A 37 -5.29 6.61 -4.07
N ALA A 38 -4.29 5.87 -4.53
CA ALA A 38 -3.88 4.63 -3.89
C ALA A 38 -3.39 4.85 -2.46
N VAL A 39 -2.55 5.87 -2.24
CA VAL A 39 -2.07 6.26 -0.91
C VAL A 39 -3.23 6.69 -0.02
N GLU A 40 -4.18 7.48 -0.53
CA GLU A 40 -5.36 7.92 0.22
C GLU A 40 -6.22 6.73 0.67
N VAL A 41 -6.51 5.78 -0.24
CA VAL A 41 -7.26 4.57 0.09
C VAL A 41 -6.52 3.75 1.16
N LEU A 42 -5.22 3.46 0.97
CA LEU A 42 -4.45 2.69 1.94
C LEU A 42 -4.39 3.38 3.32
N ALA A 43 -4.30 4.71 3.34
CA ALA A 43 -4.32 5.50 4.56
C ALA A 43 -5.67 5.45 5.27
N ALA A 44 -6.79 5.48 4.55
CA ALA A 44 -8.13 5.34 5.12
C ALA A 44 -8.33 4.00 5.87
N TYR A 45 -7.58 2.96 5.49
CA TYR A 45 -7.56 1.66 6.19
C TYR A 45 -6.45 1.53 7.25
N GLY A 46 -5.68 2.59 7.49
CA GLY A 46 -4.57 2.62 8.45
C GLY A 46 -3.37 1.77 8.03
N LEU A 47 -3.23 1.48 6.73
CA LEU A 47 -2.12 0.70 6.18
C LEU A 47 -0.91 1.61 5.85
N VAL A 48 -1.18 2.88 5.59
CA VAL A 48 -0.17 3.91 5.29
C VAL A 48 -0.42 5.13 6.18
N GLU A 49 0.64 5.69 6.75
CA GLU A 49 0.64 7.03 7.34
C GLU A 49 0.91 8.08 6.25
N PRO A 50 0.00 9.03 6.01
CA PRO A 50 0.19 10.07 5.00
C PRO A 50 1.44 10.91 5.26
N ALA A 51 2.14 11.27 4.19
CA ALA A 51 3.32 12.12 4.21
C ALA A 51 3.39 13.01 2.96
N PRO A 52 4.23 14.06 2.94
CA PRO A 52 4.36 14.92 1.76
C PRO A 52 4.81 14.12 0.53
N LEU A 53 4.00 14.12 -0.54
CA LEU A 53 4.24 13.36 -1.77
C LEU A 53 4.04 11.84 -1.65
N GLY A 54 3.31 11.35 -0.65
CA GLY A 54 3.04 9.93 -0.48
C GLY A 54 2.69 9.51 0.93
N GLY A 55 3.40 8.49 1.44
CA GLY A 55 3.15 7.96 2.78
C GLY A 55 4.14 6.87 3.18
N ARG A 56 4.14 6.53 4.47
CA ARG A 56 4.94 5.42 5.02
C ARG A 56 4.04 4.25 5.35
N TRP A 57 4.49 3.03 5.04
CA TRP A 57 3.82 1.83 5.52
C TRP A 57 3.75 1.84 7.06
N THR A 58 2.58 1.54 7.60
CA THR A 58 2.42 1.21 9.02
C THR A 58 2.81 -0.24 9.26
N ASN A 59 2.97 -0.65 10.51
CA ASN A 59 3.16 -2.07 10.84
C ASN A 59 2.02 -2.94 10.28
N LYS A 60 0.79 -2.42 10.27
CA LYS A 60 -0.38 -3.12 9.70
C LYS A 60 -0.26 -3.25 8.18
N GLY A 61 0.23 -2.22 7.49
CA GLY A 61 0.52 -2.26 6.05
C GLY A 61 1.60 -3.28 5.70
N MET A 62 2.71 -3.29 6.46
CA MET A 62 3.79 -4.26 6.28
C MET A 62 3.31 -5.70 6.49
N LEU A 63 2.51 -5.96 7.53
CA LEU A 63 1.91 -7.28 7.76
C LEU A 63 0.99 -7.74 6.62
N LEU A 64 0.33 -6.79 5.93
CA LEU A 64 -0.51 -7.11 4.77
C LEU A 64 0.34 -7.55 3.56
N LEU A 65 1.54 -6.98 3.40
CA LEU A 65 2.50 -7.34 2.36
C LEU A 65 3.19 -8.68 2.67
N ASP A 66 3.59 -8.90 3.93
CA ASP A 66 4.28 -10.10 4.40
C ASP A 66 3.42 -11.37 4.38
N ASP A 67 2.09 -11.22 4.29
CA ASP A 67 1.17 -12.34 4.13
C ASP A 67 1.28 -12.93 2.70
N SER A 68 2.47 -13.32 2.25
CA SER A 68 2.78 -13.83 0.90
C SER A 68 2.11 -15.17 0.59
N SER A 69 1.32 -15.72 1.51
CA SER A 69 0.61 -17.00 1.43
C SER A 69 -0.42 -17.10 0.28
N GLY A 70 -0.69 -16.02 -0.46
CA GLY A 70 -1.73 -15.96 -1.50
C GLY A 70 -1.27 -15.68 -2.93
N PHE A 71 0.01 -15.37 -3.18
CA PHE A 71 0.52 -15.13 -4.53
C PHE A 71 1.78 -15.97 -4.76
N SER A 72 1.58 -17.19 -5.25
CA SER A 72 2.63 -17.96 -5.90
C SER A 72 2.49 -17.71 -7.41
N PHE A 73 3.50 -17.12 -8.04
CA PHE A 73 3.62 -17.12 -9.49
C PHE A 73 4.11 -18.48 -9.98
#